data_AF-A0A7W0SX86-F1
#
_entry.id   AF-A0A7W0SX86-F1
#
_cell.length_a   1.000
_cell.length_b   1.000
_cell.length_c   1.000
_cell.angle_alpha   90.00
_cell.angle_beta   90.00
_cell.angle_gamma   90.00
#
_symmetry.space_group_name_H-M   'P 1'
#
loop_
_entity.id
_entity.type
_entity.pdbx_description
1 polymer ?
#
loop_
_entity_poly.entity_id
_entity_poly.type
_entity_poly.pdbx_seq_one_letter_code
_entity_poly.pdbx_strand_id
1 'polypeptide(L)'
;MADRRRGTPTLRAPDGERELRPGDTVAFREGPEGAHQVLNRSDEPTRVLTPSTKGPFPSVAVYPDSDKLGVWLGDGESAMFRRGDKVDYWEREG
;
A
#
# COMPACT_ATOMS: atom_id res chain seq x y z
N MET A 1 31.63 16.00 0.30
CA MET A 1 30.17 15.92 0.11
C MET A 1 29.58 15.68 1.49
N ALA A 2 28.85 16.65 2.06
CA ALA A 2 28.36 16.53 3.43
C ALA A 2 27.37 15.36 3.52
N ASP A 3 27.60 14.46 4.46
CA ASP A 3 26.65 13.43 4.86
C ASP A 3 25.40 14.13 5.40
N ARG A 4 24.37 14.25 4.55
CA ARG A 4 23.07 14.78 4.97
C ARG A 4 22.51 13.76 5.95
N ARG A 5 22.19 14.19 7.18
CA ARG A 5 21.42 13.36 8.12
C ARG A 5 20.21 12.77 7.39
N ARG A 6 20.02 11.46 7.51
CA ARG A 6 18.91 10.73 6.89
C ARG A 6 18.03 10.20 7.99
N GLY A 7 16.73 10.43 7.85
CA GLY A 7 15.76 9.77 8.72
C GLY A 7 15.79 8.24 8.57
N THR A 8 15.14 7.55 9.50
CA THR A 8 14.99 6.09 9.50
C THR A 8 13.50 5.76 9.35
N PRO A 9 13.02 5.39 8.14
CA PRO A 9 11.60 5.15 7.95
C PRO A 9 11.16 3.88 8.68
N THR A 10 9.96 3.88 9.24
CA THR A 10 9.33 2.70 9.84
C THR A 10 8.50 1.98 8.79
N LEU A 11 8.72 0.68 8.65
CA LEU A 11 7.83 -0.23 7.94
C LEU A 11 6.82 -0.80 8.93
N ARG A 12 5.53 -0.66 8.62
CA ARG A 12 4.44 -1.44 9.24
C ARG A 12 3.97 -2.50 8.27
N ALA A 13 3.91 -3.75 8.73
CA ALA A 13 3.46 -4.93 8.02
C ALA A 13 2.61 -5.82 8.97
N PRO A 14 2.00 -6.92 8.52
CA PRO A 14 1.13 -7.74 9.37
C PRO A 14 1.85 -8.38 10.56
N ASP A 15 3.17 -8.54 10.48
CA ASP A 15 4.03 -9.07 11.53
C ASP A 15 4.50 -8.00 12.55
N GLY A 16 4.16 -6.73 12.33
CA GLY A 16 4.43 -5.63 13.25
C GLY A 16 5.12 -4.44 12.59
N GLU A 17 5.83 -3.67 13.41
CA GLU A 17 6.59 -2.49 12.99
C GLU A 17 8.09 -2.68 13.18
N ARG A 18 8.87 -2.19 12.22
CA ARG A 18 10.33 -2.13 12.34
C ARG A 18 10.91 -0.95 11.58
N GLU A 19 12.03 -0.43 12.06
CA GLU A 19 12.82 0.56 11.33
C GLU A 19 13.54 -0.08 10.14
N LEU A 20 13.66 0.69 9.04
CA LEU A 20 14.43 0.34 7.86
C LEU A 20 15.75 1.10 7.85
N ARG A 21 16.84 0.40 7.55
CA ARG A 21 18.18 0.99 7.39
C ARG A 21 18.53 1.19 5.92
N PRO A 22 19.48 2.08 5.59
CA PRO A 22 19.99 2.18 4.23
C PRO A 22 20.47 0.83 3.69
N GLY A 23 19.93 0.41 2.55
CA GLY A 23 20.22 -0.89 1.93
C GLY A 23 19.21 -2.00 2.24
N ASP A 24 18.34 -1.83 3.24
CA ASP A 24 17.27 -2.79 3.50
C ASP A 24 16.37 -2.92 2.26
N THR A 25 16.12 -4.17 1.87
CA THR A 25 15.23 -4.52 0.75
C THR A 25 14.11 -5.40 1.27
N VAL A 26 12.87 -5.06 0.93
CA VAL A 26 11.67 -5.74 1.41
C VAL A 26 10.80 -6.11 0.22
N ALA A 27 10.32 -7.35 0.21
CA ALA A 27 9.40 -7.85 -0.80
C ALA A 27 7.99 -7.93 -0.21
N PHE A 28 7.01 -7.38 -0.93
CA PHE A 28 5.60 -7.43 -0.56
C PHE A 28 4.90 -8.43 -1.49
N ARG A 29 4.43 -9.54 -0.92
CA ARG A 29 3.71 -10.56 -1.69
C ARG A 29 2.31 -10.06 -2.03
N GLU A 30 1.72 -10.57 -3.10
CA GLU A 30 0.29 -10.38 -3.33
C GLU A 30 -0.50 -11.05 -2.20
N GLY A 31 -1.59 -10.41 -1.77
CA GLY A 31 -2.45 -10.88 -0.69
C GLY A 31 -2.21 -10.18 0.66
N PRO A 32 -2.97 -10.58 1.70
CA PRO A 32 -2.99 -9.91 3.00
C PRO A 32 -1.63 -9.86 3.69
N GLU A 33 -0.78 -10.87 3.51
CA GLU A 33 0.54 -10.98 4.13
C GLU A 33 1.52 -9.91 3.59
N GLY A 34 1.25 -9.35 2.42
CA GLY A 34 2.04 -8.26 1.84
C GLY A 34 1.48 -6.86 2.11
N ALA A 35 0.43 -6.70 2.90
CA ALA A 35 -0.07 -5.38 3.28
C ALA A 35 1.03 -4.57 3.98
N HIS A 36 1.24 -3.31 3.58
CA HIS A 36 2.35 -2.53 4.12
C HIS A 36 2.08 -1.03 4.13
N GLN A 37 2.74 -0.34 5.06
CA GLN A 37 2.84 1.12 5.07
C GLN A 37 4.28 1.52 5.44
N VAL A 38 4.85 2.46 4.70
CA VAL A 38 6.14 3.09 5.05
C VAL A 38 5.85 4.47 5.60
N LEU A 39 6.28 4.73 6.84
CA LEU A 39 6.08 5.99 7.54
C LEU A 39 7.43 6.62 7.86
N ASN A 40 7.57 7.94 7.73
CA ASN A 40 8.68 8.67 8.31
C ASN A 40 8.23 9.30 9.63
N ARG A 41 8.68 8.76 10.76
CA ARG A 41 8.44 9.33 12.10
C ARG A 41 9.63 10.10 12.66
N SER A 42 10.71 10.23 11.90
CA SER A 42 11.89 11.00 12.29
C SER A 42 11.76 12.48 11.94
N ASP A 43 12.61 13.31 12.53
CA ASP A 43 12.71 14.76 12.29
C ASP A 43 13.47 15.12 11.01
N GLU A 44 14.09 14.13 10.37
CA GLU A 44 14.87 14.28 9.14
C GLU A 44 14.17 13.62 7.93
N PRO A 45 14.38 14.10 6.70
CA PRO A 45 13.83 13.46 5.51
C PRO A 45 14.37 12.03 5.27
N THR A 46 13.48 11.12 4.87
CA THR A 46 13.81 9.77 4.40
C THR A 46 13.67 9.65 2.90
N ARG A 47 14.44 8.74 2.27
CA ARG A 47 14.27 8.38 0.85
C ARG A 47 14.08 6.88 0.74
N VAL A 48 13.06 6.48 0.00
CA VAL A 48 12.77 5.09 -0.36
C VAL A 48 12.58 4.99 -1.86
N LEU A 49 12.88 3.83 -2.43
CA LEU A 49 12.58 3.48 -3.82
C LEU A 49 11.58 2.33 -3.80
N THR A 50 10.39 2.54 -4.39
CA THR A 50 9.34 1.52 -4.46
C THR A 50 9.12 1.15 -5.93
N PRO A 51 9.83 0.16 -6.48
CA PRO A 51 9.52 -0.36 -7.79
C PRO A 51 8.19 -1.12 -7.74
N SER A 52 7.32 -0.90 -8.70
CA SER A 52 6.04 -1.59 -8.80
C SER A 52 5.76 -1.99 -10.25
N THR A 53 5.15 -3.15 -10.45
CA THR A 53 4.59 -3.52 -11.74
C THR A 53 3.39 -2.63 -12.04
N LYS A 54 3.32 -2.08 -13.26
CA LYS A 54 2.11 -1.39 -13.74
C LYS A 54 1.25 -2.41 -14.49
N GLY A 55 0.19 -2.88 -13.83
CA GLY A 55 -0.73 -3.88 -14.39
C GLY A 55 -0.52 -5.31 -13.87
N PRO A 56 -1.39 -6.27 -14.23
CA PRO A 56 -2.53 -6.13 -15.17
C PRO A 56 -3.68 -5.31 -14.59
N PHE A 57 -4.45 -4.66 -15.46
CA PHE A 57 -5.74 -4.05 -15.10
C PHE A 57 -6.87 -5.04 -15.46
N PRO A 58 -7.96 -5.09 -14.67
CA PRO A 58 -8.18 -4.32 -13.44
C PRO A 58 -7.28 -4.76 -12.29
N SER A 59 -6.94 -3.83 -11.39
CA SER A 59 -6.19 -4.13 -10.16
C SER A 59 -6.95 -3.65 -8.92
N VAL A 60 -6.79 -4.36 -7.82
CA VAL A 60 -7.49 -4.08 -6.55
C VAL A 60 -6.47 -3.95 -5.41
N ALA A 61 -6.63 -2.93 -4.58
CA ALA A 61 -5.89 -2.79 -3.33
C ALA A 61 -6.85 -2.78 -2.14
N VAL A 62 -6.54 -3.57 -1.11
CA VAL A 62 -7.29 -3.58 0.16
C VAL A 62 -6.62 -2.62 1.13
N TYR A 63 -7.41 -1.75 1.75
CA TYR A 63 -6.98 -0.84 2.81
C TYR A 63 -7.56 -1.32 4.15
N PRO A 64 -6.88 -2.24 4.86
CA PRO A 64 -7.44 -2.94 6.01
C PRO A 64 -7.85 -2.00 7.15
N ASP A 65 -7.03 -1.01 7.49
CA ASP A 65 -7.29 -0.06 8.60
C ASP A 65 -8.59 0.74 8.44
N SER A 66 -9.04 0.92 7.21
CA SER A 66 -10.19 1.77 6.87
C SER A 66 -11.33 1.00 6.22
N ASP A 67 -11.21 -0.32 6.14
CA ASP A 67 -12.15 -1.25 5.52
C ASP A 67 -12.58 -0.83 4.10
N LYS A 68 -11.59 -0.48 3.26
CA LYS A 68 -11.81 -0.02 1.87
C LYS A 68 -11.17 -0.90 0.82
N LEU A 69 -11.72 -0.82 -0.40
CA LEU A 69 -11.15 -1.36 -1.64
C LEU A 69 -10.92 -0.22 -2.61
N GLY A 70 -9.69 -0.09 -3.11
CA GLY A 70 -9.40 0.70 -4.31
C GLY A 70 -9.43 -0.22 -5.52
N VAL A 71 -10.12 0.18 -6.57
CA VAL A 71 -10.17 -0.54 -7.86
C VAL A 71 -9.65 0.38 -8.94
N TRP A 72 -8.73 -0.10 -9.75
CA TRP A 72 -8.22 0.59 -10.94
C TRP A 72 -8.58 -0.25 -12.17
N LEU A 73 -9.37 0.29 -13.09
CA LEU A 73 -9.87 -0.45 -14.25
C LEU A 73 -8.97 -0.32 -15.49
N GLY A 74 -8.06 0.66 -15.50
CA GLY A 74 -7.32 1.06 -16.70
C GLY A 74 -7.83 2.41 -17.21
N ASP A 75 -7.14 3.00 -18.19
CA ASP A 75 -7.57 4.22 -18.90
C ASP A 75 -7.92 5.45 -18.03
N GLY A 76 -7.38 5.49 -16.81
CA GLY A 76 -7.61 6.57 -15.85
C GLY A 76 -8.84 6.37 -14.95
N GLU A 77 -9.61 5.30 -15.14
CA GLU A 77 -10.76 4.99 -14.31
C GLU A 77 -10.34 4.27 -13.02
N SER A 78 -10.82 4.80 -11.89
CA SER A 78 -10.64 4.19 -10.57
C SER A 78 -11.77 4.56 -9.63
N ALA A 79 -12.03 3.68 -8.67
CA ALA A 79 -13.06 3.87 -7.66
C ALA A 79 -12.59 3.37 -6.29
N MET A 80 -13.22 3.89 -5.23
CA MET A 80 -12.94 3.51 -3.85
C MET A 80 -14.27 3.16 -3.16
N PHE A 81 -14.35 1.95 -2.60
CA PHE A 81 -15.56 1.44 -1.95
C PHE A 81 -15.26 1.08 -0.50
N ARG A 82 -16.25 1.19 0.41
CA ARG A 82 -16.16 0.44 1.67
C ARG A 82 -16.44 -1.02 1.37
N ARG A 83 -15.78 -1.95 2.07
CA ARG A 83 -16.06 -3.39 1.89
C ARG A 83 -17.47 -3.77 2.33
N GLY A 84 -18.01 -3.05 3.30
CA GLY A 84 -19.40 -3.20 3.75
C GLY A 84 -20.47 -2.79 2.72
N ASP A 85 -20.11 -2.03 1.68
CA ASP A 85 -21.04 -1.63 0.61
C ASP A 85 -21.27 -2.76 -0.43
N LYS A 86 -20.79 -3.98 -0.14
CA LYS A 86 -21.01 -5.16 -0.98
C LYS A 86 -22.52 -5.42 -1.13
N VAL A 87 -22.96 -5.51 -2.37
CA VAL A 87 -24.31 -5.89 -2.76
C VAL A 87 -24.42 -7.38 -3.07
N ASP A 88 -25.64 -7.92 -3.00
CA ASP A 88 -25.91 -9.26 -3.48
C ASP A 88 -25.89 -9.32 -5.01
N TYR A 89 -25.55 -10.49 -5.56
CA TYR A 89 -25.37 -10.67 -7.00
C TYR A 89 -26.61 -10.28 -7.82
N TRP A 90 -27.82 -10.52 -7.30
CA TRP A 90 -29.08 -10.24 -7.99
C TRP A 90 -29.70 -8.88 -7.64
N GLU A 91 -28.99 -7.99 -6.93
CA GLU A 91 -29.58 -6.71 -6.55
C GLU A 91 -29.95 -5.89 -7.80
N ARG A 92 -31.25 -5.62 -7.98
CA ARG A 92 -31.84 -4.81 -9.06
C ARG A 92 -31.83 -5.44 -10.47
N GLU A 93 -31.69 -6.76 -10.58
CA GLU A 93 -31.73 -7.48 -11.87
C GLU A 93 -33.04 -8.27 -12.11
N GLY A 94 -34.19 -7.74 -11.64
CA GLY A 94 -35.52 -8.36 -11.76
C GLY A 94 -36.47 -7.65 -12.71
#